data_AF-A0A239JCL4-F1
#
_entry.id   AF-A0A239JCL4-F1
#
_cell.length_a   1.000
_cell.length_b   1.000
_cell.length_c   1.000
_cell.angle_alpha   90.00
_cell.angle_beta   90.00
_cell.angle_gamma   90.00
#
_symmetry.space_group_name_H-M   'P 1'
#
loop_
_entity.id
_entity.type
_entity.pdbx_description
1 polymer ?
#
loop_
_entity_poly.entity_id
_entity_poly.type
_entity_poly.pdbx_seq_one_letter_code
_entity_poly.pdbx_strand_id
1 'polypeptide(L)'
;MSAAPDPGGWRREEVRHPRRGVRIPWLALAGAAATAVAATVLVAGIGDALAGPDSSAGRLLPLQAASPPITKTPSPSPSSPPTGQSYTPPATPPATPPRTEPPPDRVPPGLRIAEALVRLRASVDQGVAAGDVRDDVGLDLANVIDDMLDRRHSPLDHRRADVAALQRKIATRAREGAIAGGRAARLDRILADAV
;
A
#
# COMPACT_ATOMS: atom_id res chain seq x y z
N MET A 1 10.27 -81.14 -14.70
CA MET A 1 10.21 -80.22 -13.53
C MET A 1 10.00 -78.82 -14.07
N SER A 2 9.02 -78.08 -13.54
CA SER A 2 8.63 -76.78 -14.09
C SER A 2 9.43 -75.64 -13.45
N ALA A 3 9.81 -74.66 -14.24
CA ALA A 3 10.26 -73.34 -13.77
C ALA A 3 9.24 -72.30 -14.25
N ALA A 4 8.91 -71.33 -13.38
CA ALA A 4 7.88 -70.33 -13.66
C ALA A 4 8.45 -69.16 -14.50
N PRO A 5 7.64 -68.47 -15.32
CA PRO A 5 8.01 -67.18 -15.90
C PRO A 5 8.06 -66.10 -14.80
N ASP A 6 9.11 -65.29 -14.80
CA ASP A 6 9.39 -64.27 -13.79
C ASP A 6 8.58 -62.96 -14.04
N PRO A 7 7.62 -62.58 -13.18
CA PRO A 7 6.70 -61.47 -13.44
C PRO A 7 7.05 -60.23 -12.60
N GLY A 8 8.11 -59.50 -12.96
CA GLY A 8 8.49 -58.34 -12.14
C GLY A 8 9.74 -57.57 -12.53
N GLY A 9 10.06 -57.46 -13.82
CA GLY A 9 11.14 -56.59 -14.30
C GLY A 9 10.81 -55.10 -14.14
N TRP A 10 10.79 -54.60 -12.89
CA TRP A 10 10.49 -53.21 -12.55
C TRP A 10 11.50 -52.26 -13.19
N ARG A 11 11.14 -51.72 -14.35
CA ARG A 11 11.92 -50.75 -15.10
C ARG A 11 12.07 -49.49 -14.25
N ARG A 12 13.20 -49.36 -13.55
CA ARG A 12 13.55 -48.18 -12.75
C ARG A 12 13.91 -47.03 -13.71
N GLU A 13 12.90 -46.44 -14.31
CA GLU A 13 13.05 -45.22 -15.09
C GLU A 13 13.47 -44.09 -14.15
N GLU A 14 14.72 -43.68 -14.29
CA GLU A 14 15.25 -42.50 -13.61
C GLU A 14 14.46 -41.28 -14.10
N VAL A 15 13.49 -40.83 -13.31
CA VAL A 15 12.84 -39.53 -13.51
C VAL A 15 13.87 -38.44 -13.21
N ARG A 16 14.75 -38.18 -14.18
CA ARG A 16 15.79 -37.15 -14.13
C ARG A 16 15.13 -35.78 -14.19
N HIS A 17 14.76 -35.27 -13.02
CA HIS A 17 14.13 -33.96 -12.86
C HIS A 17 15.03 -32.85 -13.44
N PRO A 18 14.64 -32.14 -14.51
CA PRO A 18 15.47 -31.10 -15.11
C PRO A 18 15.42 -29.80 -14.28
N ARG A 19 16.14 -29.75 -13.15
CA ARG A 19 16.36 -28.50 -12.39
C ARG A 19 17.44 -27.63 -13.04
N ARG A 20 17.10 -27.04 -14.19
CA ARG A 20 17.69 -25.86 -14.85
C ARG A 20 16.62 -25.37 -15.84
N GLY A 21 16.20 -24.12 -15.88
CA GLY A 21 16.82 -22.91 -15.32
C GLY A 21 16.67 -21.76 -16.32
N VAL A 22 15.48 -21.62 -16.92
CA VAL A 22 15.25 -20.79 -18.11
C VAL A 22 15.07 -19.33 -17.71
N ARG A 23 16.18 -18.59 -17.64
CA ARG A 23 16.13 -17.12 -17.73
C ARG A 23 15.80 -16.75 -19.18
N ILE A 24 14.53 -16.49 -19.46
CA ILE A 24 14.09 -16.03 -20.79
C ILE A 24 14.66 -14.61 -21.02
N PRO A 25 15.52 -14.39 -22.04
CA PRO A 25 16.02 -13.06 -22.34
C PRO A 25 14.92 -12.20 -22.96
N TRP A 26 14.67 -11.02 -22.41
CA TRP A 26 13.60 -10.10 -22.83
C TRP A 26 13.98 -9.28 -24.09
N LEU A 27 14.53 -9.94 -25.10
CA LEU A 27 15.00 -9.32 -26.35
C LEU A 27 14.45 -10.05 -27.58
N ALA A 28 13.98 -9.26 -28.55
CA ALA A 28 13.41 -9.63 -29.86
C ALA A 28 11.99 -10.22 -29.88
N LEU A 29 10.98 -9.34 -29.86
CA LEU A 29 9.86 -9.25 -30.84
C LEU A 29 9.09 -7.92 -30.55
N ALA A 30 8.50 -7.20 -31.50
CA ALA A 30 8.50 -7.32 -32.95
C ALA A 30 8.43 -5.91 -33.60
N GLY A 31 8.81 -5.79 -34.87
CA GLY A 31 8.40 -4.70 -35.74
C GLY A 31 7.36 -5.17 -36.77
N ALA A 32 6.83 -4.23 -37.57
CA ALA A 32 6.00 -4.45 -38.77
C ALA A 32 4.57 -5.02 -38.59
N ALA A 33 3.64 -4.11 -38.28
CA ALA A 33 2.52 -3.69 -39.17
C ALA A 33 1.32 -4.61 -39.51
N ALA A 34 0.22 -3.89 -39.88
CA ALA A 34 -0.92 -4.26 -40.74
C ALA A 34 -2.24 -4.78 -40.09
N THR A 35 -3.29 -3.95 -40.18
CA THR A 35 -4.71 -4.21 -40.57
C THR A 35 -5.37 -5.56 -40.22
N ALA A 36 -6.63 -5.65 -39.75
CA ALA A 36 -7.71 -4.67 -39.52
C ALA A 36 -8.74 -5.34 -38.53
N VAL A 37 -10.02 -5.00 -38.32
CA VAL A 37 -11.07 -4.17 -38.98
C VAL A 37 -11.96 -3.52 -37.89
N ALA A 38 -12.63 -2.40 -38.18
CA ALA A 38 -13.58 -1.76 -37.27
C ALA A 38 -14.98 -2.41 -37.30
N ALA A 39 -15.59 -2.63 -36.12
CA ALA A 39 -16.99 -2.98 -35.96
C ALA A 39 -17.58 -2.23 -34.76
N THR A 40 -18.30 -1.15 -35.02
CA THR A 40 -18.96 -0.33 -33.99
C THR A 40 -20.28 -0.97 -33.56
N VAL A 41 -20.45 -1.19 -32.25
CA VAL A 41 -21.78 -1.29 -31.63
C VAL A 41 -21.90 -0.15 -30.63
N LEU A 42 -22.80 0.78 -30.92
CA LEU A 42 -22.99 2.01 -30.17
C LEU A 42 -24.16 1.81 -29.20
N VAL A 43 -23.84 1.67 -27.90
CA VAL A 43 -24.85 1.63 -26.83
C VAL A 43 -24.91 2.99 -26.17
N ALA A 44 -25.87 3.80 -26.59
CA ALA A 44 -26.18 5.11 -26.01
C ALA A 44 -27.70 5.25 -25.83
N GLY A 45 -28.10 5.84 -24.70
CA GLY A 45 -29.48 5.79 -24.21
C GLY A 45 -29.78 4.50 -23.42
N ILE A 46 -30.69 4.51 -22.44
CA ILE A 46 -31.61 5.56 -21.99
C ILE A 46 -31.49 5.65 -20.45
N GLY A 47 -31.49 6.86 -19.87
CA GLY A 47 -31.34 7.01 -18.42
C GLY A 47 -31.42 8.42 -17.84
N ASP A 48 -31.21 9.49 -18.62
CA ASP A 48 -31.49 10.86 -18.16
C ASP A 48 -32.97 11.21 -18.38
N ALA A 49 -33.79 10.93 -17.36
CA ALA A 49 -35.18 11.36 -17.30
C ALA A 49 -35.71 11.32 -15.85
N LEU A 50 -35.37 12.31 -15.02
CA LEU A 50 -36.28 12.92 -14.04
C LEU A 50 -35.67 14.21 -13.46
N ALA A 51 -35.62 15.27 -14.26
CA ALA A 51 -35.50 16.62 -13.74
C ALA A 51 -36.81 17.00 -13.02
N GLY A 52 -36.74 17.25 -11.71
CA GLY A 52 -37.89 17.62 -10.87
C GLY A 52 -37.56 18.80 -9.96
N PRO A 53 -37.71 20.06 -10.44
CA PRO A 53 -37.50 21.25 -9.63
C PRO A 53 -38.71 21.58 -8.73
N ASP A 54 -38.42 22.19 -7.58
CA ASP A 54 -39.32 22.91 -6.66
C ASP A 54 -40.64 22.25 -6.20
N SER A 55 -40.60 21.64 -5.00
CA SER A 55 -41.59 21.81 -3.91
C SER A 55 -41.09 21.08 -2.64
N SER A 56 -41.07 21.65 -1.42
CA SER A 56 -41.63 22.92 -0.96
C SER A 56 -40.72 23.63 0.05
N ALA A 57 -40.40 24.91 -0.21
CA ALA A 57 -39.99 25.83 0.85
C ALA A 57 -41.21 26.15 1.73
N GLY A 58 -41.27 25.60 2.95
CA GLY A 58 -42.55 25.37 3.64
C GLY A 58 -42.80 26.04 4.99
N ARG A 59 -41.78 26.50 5.74
CA ARG A 59 -42.00 27.41 6.89
C ARG A 59 -40.75 28.16 7.35
N LEU A 60 -40.83 29.49 7.31
CA LEU A 60 -39.96 30.40 8.05
C LEU A 60 -40.60 30.70 9.41
N LEU A 61 -39.79 30.82 10.46
CA LEU A 61 -39.42 32.11 11.08
C LEU A 61 -38.52 31.90 12.33
N PRO A 62 -37.62 32.85 12.66
CA PRO A 62 -36.64 32.69 13.74
C PRO A 62 -37.05 33.37 15.06
N LEU A 63 -36.78 32.70 16.19
CA LEU A 63 -36.76 33.23 17.56
C LEU A 63 -35.74 32.41 18.37
N GLN A 64 -34.98 32.93 19.33
CA GLN A 64 -34.51 34.30 19.60
C GLN A 64 -33.24 34.18 20.46
N ALA A 65 -32.30 35.12 20.39
CA ALA A 65 -31.03 35.01 21.12
C ALA A 65 -31.18 35.28 22.64
N ALA A 66 -30.54 34.46 23.48
CA ALA A 66 -30.31 34.77 24.90
C ALA A 66 -29.05 34.07 25.48
N SER A 67 -28.14 34.90 25.99
CA SER A 67 -27.02 34.59 26.90
C SER A 67 -26.61 35.92 27.55
N PRO A 68 -25.97 35.96 28.73
CA PRO A 68 -25.60 34.90 29.68
C PRO A 68 -26.43 35.05 31.00
N PRO A 69 -25.95 34.82 32.25
CA PRO A 69 -24.73 35.40 32.84
C PRO A 69 -23.75 34.39 33.47
N ILE A 70 -22.50 34.81 33.63
CA ILE A 70 -21.51 34.17 34.51
C ILE A 70 -21.49 34.94 35.84
N THR A 71 -21.65 34.25 36.98
CA THR A 71 -21.43 34.87 38.30
C THR A 71 -20.60 33.96 39.20
N LYS A 72 -19.61 34.55 39.87
CA LYS A 72 -18.66 33.90 40.80
C LYS A 72 -19.23 33.85 42.22
N THR A 73 -18.61 33.09 43.12
CA THR A 73 -18.12 33.52 44.45
C THR A 73 -17.51 32.31 45.21
N PRO A 74 -16.39 32.44 45.95
CA PRO A 74 -15.72 31.31 46.62
C PRO A 74 -16.25 31.03 48.03
N SER A 75 -15.88 29.87 48.58
CA SER A 75 -16.04 29.56 50.02
C SER A 75 -14.67 29.61 50.74
N PRO A 76 -14.51 30.41 51.81
CA PRO A 76 -13.28 30.47 52.61
C PRO A 76 -13.34 29.55 53.83
N SER A 77 -12.18 29.17 54.37
CA SER A 77 -12.06 28.73 55.77
C SER A 77 -10.64 29.03 56.31
N PRO A 78 -10.49 29.73 57.45
CA PRO A 78 -9.19 30.13 57.99
C PRO A 78 -8.75 29.31 59.22
N SER A 79 -7.43 29.13 59.42
CA SER A 79 -6.72 29.43 60.69
C SER A 79 -5.24 29.00 60.68
N SER A 80 -4.36 30.01 60.63
CA SER A 80 -3.14 30.21 61.45
C SER A 80 -2.00 29.16 61.57
N PRO A 81 -0.74 29.61 61.82
CA PRO A 81 0.47 28.79 61.73
C PRO A 81 0.96 28.26 63.10
N PRO A 82 2.06 27.46 63.09
CA PRO A 82 3.22 27.89 63.85
C PRO A 82 4.59 27.73 63.14
N THR A 83 5.49 28.66 63.46
CA THR A 83 6.96 28.52 63.59
C THR A 83 7.77 27.89 62.45
N GLY A 84 8.70 28.67 61.89
CA GLY A 84 9.62 28.22 60.84
C GLY A 84 10.73 27.27 61.30
N GLN A 85 11.29 26.53 60.35
CA GLN A 85 12.57 25.82 60.47
C GLN A 85 13.51 26.32 59.37
N SER A 86 14.75 26.65 59.72
CA SER A 86 15.77 27.07 58.77
C SER A 86 16.30 25.85 58.01
N TYR A 87 15.77 25.60 56.81
CA TYR A 87 16.29 24.56 55.92
C TYR A 87 17.56 25.06 55.21
N THR A 88 18.70 24.48 55.58
CA THR A 88 19.97 24.63 54.87
C THR A 88 19.81 24.13 53.43
N PRO A 89 20.28 24.87 52.40
CA PRO A 89 20.17 24.40 51.02
C PRO A 89 21.02 23.13 50.82
N PRO A 90 20.45 22.03 50.30
CA PRO A 90 21.25 20.87 49.88
C PRO A 90 22.13 21.27 48.68
N ALA A 91 23.34 20.73 48.62
CA ALA A 91 24.30 21.07 47.58
C ALA A 91 23.81 20.68 46.18
N THR A 92 24.06 21.55 45.20
CA THR A 92 23.77 21.30 43.78
C THR A 92 24.49 20.01 43.33
N PRO A 93 23.78 18.98 42.82
CA PRO A 93 24.44 17.81 42.26
C PRO A 93 25.23 18.21 41.00
N PRO A 94 26.36 17.54 40.71
CA PRO A 94 27.14 17.82 39.50
C PRO A 94 26.28 17.62 38.25
N ALA A 95 26.42 18.50 37.26
CA ALA A 95 25.66 18.43 36.03
C ALA A 95 25.98 17.14 35.27
N THR A 96 25.04 16.20 35.25
CA THR A 96 25.10 15.01 34.40
C THR A 96 25.28 15.45 32.94
N PRO A 97 26.27 14.92 32.19
CA PRO A 97 26.42 15.27 30.78
C PRO A 97 25.13 14.90 30.03
N PRO A 98 24.75 15.67 28.99
CA PRO A 98 23.53 15.40 28.24
C PRO A 98 23.59 14.00 27.67
N ARG A 99 22.65 13.14 28.10
CA ARG A 99 22.52 11.78 27.60
C ARG A 99 22.20 11.86 26.11
N THR A 100 23.16 11.50 25.25
CA THR A 100 22.90 11.36 23.82
C THR A 100 21.82 10.31 23.62
N GLU A 101 20.61 10.78 23.35
CA GLU A 101 19.50 9.92 22.98
C GLU A 101 19.85 9.24 21.63
N PRO A 102 19.69 7.92 21.49
CA PRO A 102 19.95 7.26 20.22
C PRO A 102 19.04 7.87 19.15
N PRO A 103 19.52 8.06 17.90
CA PRO A 103 18.69 8.63 16.84
C PRO A 103 17.45 7.75 16.64
N PRO A 104 16.25 8.34 16.48
CA PRO A 104 14.99 7.60 16.48
C PRO A 104 14.99 6.49 15.43
N ASP A 105 14.51 5.30 15.81
CA ASP A 105 14.65 4.04 15.07
C ASP A 105 14.18 4.14 13.61
N ARG A 106 15.12 4.48 12.72
CA ARG A 106 14.89 4.50 11.28
C ARG A 106 14.81 3.07 10.78
N VAL A 107 13.58 2.56 10.68
CA VAL A 107 13.20 1.30 10.00
C VAL A 107 14.16 1.02 8.83
N PRO A 108 14.88 -0.12 8.81
CA PRO A 108 15.89 -0.39 7.80
C PRO A 108 15.32 -0.27 6.38
N PRO A 109 16.04 0.31 5.39
CA PRO A 109 15.49 0.52 4.03
C PRO A 109 14.95 -0.77 3.39
N GLY A 110 15.61 -1.90 3.63
CA GLY A 110 15.16 -3.20 3.13
C GLY A 110 13.86 -3.72 3.75
N LEU A 111 13.45 -3.22 4.92
CA LEU A 111 12.17 -3.55 5.55
C LEU A 111 11.05 -2.64 4.99
N ARG A 112 11.34 -1.35 4.78
CA ARG A 112 10.39 -0.41 4.12
C ARG A 112 9.96 -0.86 2.74
N ILE A 113 10.89 -1.43 1.95
CA ILE A 113 10.57 -2.00 0.63
C ILE A 113 9.59 -3.17 0.77
N ALA A 114 9.77 -4.07 1.74
CA ALA A 114 8.83 -5.17 1.97
C ALA A 114 7.45 -4.66 2.45
N GLU A 115 7.41 -3.71 3.39
CA GLU A 115 6.18 -3.06 3.86
C GLU A 115 5.45 -2.30 2.75
N ALA A 116 6.18 -1.65 1.84
CA ALA A 116 5.63 -1.01 0.66
C ALA A 116 5.04 -2.01 -0.32
N LEU A 117 5.72 -3.14 -0.59
CA LEU A 117 5.22 -4.19 -1.48
C LEU A 117 3.94 -4.85 -0.94
N VAL A 118 3.84 -5.10 0.37
CA VAL A 118 2.60 -5.59 1.01
C VAL A 118 1.47 -4.56 0.88
N ARG A 119 1.73 -3.28 1.15
CA ARG A 119 0.75 -2.19 0.92
C ARG A 119 0.35 -2.07 -0.55
N LEU A 120 1.29 -2.29 -1.47
CA LEU A 120 1.06 -2.22 -2.91
C LEU A 120 0.17 -3.37 -3.38
N ARG A 121 0.39 -4.60 -2.92
CA ARG A 121 -0.44 -5.76 -3.27
C ARG A 121 -1.91 -5.50 -2.93
N ALA A 122 -2.18 -5.13 -1.67
CA ALA A 122 -3.53 -4.77 -1.25
C ALA A 122 -4.13 -3.61 -2.08
N SER A 123 -3.31 -2.64 -2.50
CA SER A 123 -3.75 -1.52 -3.35
C SER A 123 -3.98 -1.91 -4.83
N VAL A 124 -3.41 -3.02 -5.31
CA VAL A 124 -3.69 -3.64 -6.62
C VAL A 124 -4.95 -4.47 -6.54
N ASP A 125 -5.11 -5.31 -5.51
CA ASP A 125 -6.31 -6.14 -5.30
C ASP A 125 -7.57 -5.25 -5.13
N GLN A 126 -7.46 -4.17 -4.36
CA GLN A 126 -8.48 -3.10 -4.26
C GLN A 126 -8.69 -2.30 -5.56
N GLY A 127 -7.79 -2.44 -6.54
CA GLY A 127 -7.88 -1.81 -7.86
C GLY A 127 -8.70 -2.65 -8.82
N VAL A 128 -8.40 -3.95 -8.88
CA VAL A 128 -9.17 -4.95 -9.61
C VAL A 128 -10.63 -4.97 -9.12
N ALA A 129 -10.83 -5.07 -7.80
CA ALA A 129 -12.17 -5.08 -7.19
C ALA A 129 -12.99 -3.79 -7.41
N ALA A 130 -12.35 -2.70 -7.87
CA ALA A 130 -13.01 -1.42 -8.17
C ALA A 130 -13.14 -1.14 -9.68
N GLY A 131 -12.62 -2.00 -10.56
CA GLY A 131 -12.49 -1.72 -12.00
C GLY A 131 -11.41 -0.67 -12.36
N ASP A 132 -10.66 -0.17 -11.37
CA ASP A 132 -9.54 0.76 -11.53
C ASP A 132 -8.30 0.12 -12.18
N VAL A 133 -8.22 -1.22 -12.17
CA VAL A 133 -7.16 -2.04 -12.77
C VAL A 133 -7.84 -3.19 -13.49
N ARG A 134 -7.48 -3.44 -14.76
CA ARG A 134 -7.96 -4.63 -15.47
C ARG A 134 -7.44 -5.91 -14.81
N ASP A 135 -8.29 -6.94 -14.71
CA ASP A 135 -7.98 -8.23 -14.07
C ASP A 135 -6.65 -8.84 -14.52
N ASP A 136 -6.36 -8.81 -15.83
CA ASP A 136 -5.14 -9.36 -16.42
C ASP A 136 -3.89 -8.59 -15.99
N VAL A 137 -3.99 -7.26 -15.89
CA VAL A 137 -2.93 -6.39 -15.36
C VAL A 137 -2.83 -6.50 -13.83
N GLY A 138 -3.93 -6.74 -13.13
CA GLY A 138 -3.96 -7.03 -11.70
C GLY A 138 -3.13 -8.27 -11.37
N LEU A 139 -3.35 -9.36 -12.10
CA LEU A 139 -2.58 -10.60 -11.99
C LEU A 139 -1.09 -10.42 -12.39
N ASP A 140 -0.83 -9.68 -13.47
CA ASP A 140 0.52 -9.34 -13.95
C ASP A 140 1.31 -8.45 -12.97
N LEU A 141 0.64 -7.62 -12.16
CA LEU A 141 1.26 -6.88 -11.07
C LEU A 141 1.42 -7.73 -9.80
N ALA A 142 0.38 -8.47 -9.40
CA ALA A 142 0.38 -9.38 -8.26
C ALA A 142 1.58 -10.34 -8.29
N ASN A 143 1.77 -11.05 -9.42
CA ASN A 143 2.87 -12.00 -9.59
C ASN A 143 4.27 -11.36 -9.46
N VAL A 144 4.45 -10.11 -9.91
CA VAL A 144 5.73 -9.39 -9.77
C VAL A 144 5.96 -8.93 -8.33
N ILE A 145 4.91 -8.52 -7.62
CA ILE A 145 5.00 -8.11 -6.22
C ILE A 145 5.38 -9.31 -5.33
N ASP A 146 4.77 -10.47 -5.57
CA ASP A 146 5.06 -11.70 -4.82
C ASP A 146 6.50 -12.19 -5.09
N ASP A 147 6.93 -12.19 -6.35
CA ASP A 147 8.31 -12.51 -6.78
C ASP A 147 9.37 -11.58 -6.16
N MET A 148 9.04 -10.30 -5.93
CA MET A 148 9.89 -9.35 -5.20
C MET A 148 9.88 -9.58 -3.68
N LEU A 149 8.75 -10.02 -3.09
CA LEU A 149 8.63 -10.35 -1.67
C LEU A 149 9.39 -11.63 -1.28
N ASP A 150 9.40 -12.63 -2.16
CA ASP A 150 10.26 -13.81 -2.00
C ASP A 150 11.75 -13.43 -2.10
N ARG A 151 12.10 -12.51 -3.00
CA ARG A 151 13.45 -11.90 -3.09
C ARG A 151 13.78 -10.87 -2.01
N ARG A 152 13.04 -10.76 -0.90
CA ARG A 152 13.34 -9.82 0.20
C ARG A 152 14.79 -9.85 0.73
N HIS A 153 15.50 -10.97 0.58
CA HIS A 153 16.90 -11.14 1.02
C HIS A 153 17.95 -10.73 -0.03
N SER A 154 17.54 -10.29 -1.23
CA SER A 154 18.47 -9.75 -2.25
C SER A 154 19.16 -8.45 -1.81
N PRO A 155 20.33 -8.11 -2.38
CA PRO A 155 21.03 -6.86 -2.06
C PRO A 155 20.13 -5.62 -2.24
N LEU A 156 20.34 -4.58 -1.44
CA LEU A 156 19.45 -3.41 -1.41
C LEU A 156 19.30 -2.75 -2.79
N ASP A 157 20.38 -2.62 -3.54
CA ASP A 157 20.36 -1.92 -4.83
C ASP A 157 19.66 -2.73 -5.93
N HIS A 158 19.68 -4.07 -5.85
CA HIS A 158 18.83 -4.92 -6.70
C HIS A 158 17.34 -4.70 -6.38
N ARG A 159 16.97 -4.65 -5.08
CA ARG A 159 15.58 -4.39 -4.68
C ARG A 159 15.09 -2.99 -5.07
N ARG A 160 15.98 -1.99 -5.03
CA ARG A 160 15.71 -0.64 -5.56
C ARG A 160 15.55 -0.64 -7.09
N ALA A 161 16.36 -1.41 -7.81
CA ALA A 161 16.21 -1.56 -9.26
C ALA A 161 14.90 -2.26 -9.65
N ASP A 162 14.50 -3.30 -8.91
CA ASP A 162 13.21 -3.99 -9.07
C ASP A 162 12.03 -3.02 -8.78
N VAL A 163 12.08 -2.21 -7.71
CA VAL A 163 11.08 -1.15 -7.43
C VAL A 163 10.98 -0.15 -8.58
N ALA A 164 12.11 0.35 -9.08
CA ALA A 164 12.12 1.29 -10.20
C ALA A 164 11.60 0.65 -11.50
N ALA A 165 11.79 -0.66 -11.69
CA ALA A 165 11.20 -1.41 -12.80
C ALA A 165 9.67 -1.54 -12.65
N LEU A 166 9.17 -1.77 -11.44
CA LEU A 166 7.74 -1.85 -11.15
C LEU A 166 7.03 -0.50 -11.35
N GLN A 167 7.64 0.61 -10.94
CA GLN A 167 7.15 1.96 -11.27
C GLN A 167 7.05 2.18 -12.79
N ARG A 168 8.08 1.80 -13.57
CA ARG A 168 8.03 1.88 -15.05
C ARG A 168 6.93 0.99 -15.65
N LYS A 169 6.64 -0.17 -15.04
CA LYS A 169 5.54 -1.07 -15.43
C LYS A 169 4.18 -0.41 -15.17
N ILE A 170 3.94 0.10 -13.97
CA ILE A 170 2.72 0.82 -13.57
C ILE A 170 2.47 2.01 -14.50
N ALA A 171 3.47 2.87 -14.70
CA ALA A 171 3.35 4.04 -15.58
C ALA A 171 3.04 3.65 -17.04
N THR A 172 3.54 2.50 -17.52
CA THR A 172 3.21 1.97 -18.85
C THR A 172 1.76 1.49 -18.92
N ARG A 173 1.31 0.66 -17.96
CA ARG A 173 -0.07 0.19 -17.88
C ARG A 173 -1.09 1.33 -17.73
N ALA A 174 -0.71 2.43 -17.07
CA ALA A 174 -1.52 3.64 -16.99
C ALA A 174 -1.67 4.35 -18.36
N ARG A 175 -0.60 4.45 -19.16
CA ARG A 175 -0.66 4.98 -20.53
C ARG A 175 -1.42 4.07 -21.50
N GLU A 176 -1.42 2.77 -21.26
CA GLU A 176 -2.23 1.77 -21.97
C GLU A 176 -3.72 1.79 -21.56
N GLY A 177 -4.11 2.64 -20.60
CA GLY A 177 -5.50 2.70 -20.08
C GLY A 177 -5.90 1.49 -19.23
N ALA A 178 -4.97 0.59 -18.90
CA ALA A 178 -5.24 -0.62 -18.12
C ALA A 178 -5.16 -0.41 -16.60
N ILE A 179 -4.72 0.78 -16.16
CA ILE A 179 -4.82 1.29 -14.80
C ILE A 179 -5.35 2.72 -14.86
N ALA A 180 -6.42 3.02 -14.11
CA ALA A 180 -6.97 4.38 -14.00
C ALA A 180 -5.93 5.34 -13.39
N GLY A 181 -5.84 6.58 -13.91
CA GLY A 181 -4.77 7.52 -13.54
C GLY A 181 -4.66 7.81 -12.04
N GLY A 182 -5.79 7.93 -11.33
CA GLY A 182 -5.82 8.10 -9.87
C GLY A 182 -5.33 6.87 -9.11
N ARG A 183 -5.57 5.67 -9.63
CA ARG A 183 -5.03 4.40 -9.08
C ARG A 183 -3.53 4.30 -9.33
N ALA A 184 -3.06 4.59 -10.54
CA ALA A 184 -1.63 4.60 -10.86
C ALA A 184 -0.85 5.54 -9.91
N ALA A 185 -1.33 6.78 -9.73
CA ALA A 185 -0.72 7.75 -8.80
C ALA A 185 -0.76 7.32 -7.32
N ARG A 186 -1.67 6.42 -6.91
CA ARG A 186 -1.65 5.77 -5.59
C ARG A 186 -0.58 4.67 -5.52
N LEU A 187 -0.48 3.82 -6.55
CA LEU A 187 0.51 2.74 -6.63
C LEU A 187 1.95 3.29 -6.66
N ASP A 188 2.20 4.31 -7.48
CA ASP A 188 3.53 4.95 -7.58
C ASP A 188 3.94 5.63 -6.27
N ARG A 189 2.99 6.22 -5.52
CA ARG A 189 3.27 6.83 -4.20
C ARG A 189 3.70 5.77 -3.17
N ILE A 190 3.02 4.62 -3.13
CA ILE A 190 3.39 3.51 -2.21
C ILE A 190 4.83 3.04 -2.48
N LEU A 191 5.28 3.05 -3.75
CA LEU A 191 6.65 2.73 -4.12
C LEU A 191 7.64 3.88 -3.88
N ALA A 192 7.21 5.13 -3.98
CA ALA A 192 8.04 6.30 -3.66
C ALA A 192 8.34 6.42 -2.15
N ASP A 193 7.41 6.02 -1.29
CA ASP A 193 7.60 5.95 0.18
C ASP A 193 8.70 4.96 0.62
N ALA A 194 9.22 4.12 -0.29
CA ALA A 194 9.92 2.89 0.05
C ALA A 194 11.46 2.93 -0.03
N VAL A 195 12.06 3.87 -0.80
CA VAL A 195 13.41 3.72 -1.39
C VAL A 195 14.47 4.70 -0.90
#